data_AF-A0A6N9TS71-F1
#
_entry.id   AF-A0A6N9TS71-F1
#
_cell.length_a   1.000
_cell.length_b   1.000
_cell.length_c   1.000
_cell.angle_alpha   90.00
_cell.angle_beta   90.00
_cell.angle_gamma   90.00
#
_symmetry.space_group_name_H-M   'P 1'
#
loop_
_entity.id
_entity.type
_entity.pdbx_description
1 polymer ?
#
loop_
_entity_poly.entity_id
_entity_poly.type
_entity_poly.pdbx_seq_one_letter_code
_entity_poly.pdbx_strand_id
1 'polypeptide(L)'
;PGTVVFRARARTLAYLDAVFPVRDLVETTVDLATGRPLLYSKFVREGWRRRPPVEVHFDPAAGLARRYQGERLARIVPVPPGVQDPLSCFLAYRTRPEATEGNFTLAVTDGKRVVTGVAVVHRRERVETPAGRFDAILVEPRMEGIGGVFRKSPGARLWVWLTDDDRRLPVKVETEVIVGRFTAELTAIHAPPGTGPATGTKGRRPAR
;
A
#
# COMPACT_ATOMS: atom_id res chain seq x y z
N PRO A 1 -19.76 -12.40 2.85
CA PRO A 1 -18.72 -11.61 2.14
C PRO A 1 -18.27 -10.43 2.99
N GLY A 2 -16.96 -10.32 3.28
CA GLY A 2 -16.38 -9.25 4.09
C GLY A 2 -15.45 -8.38 3.26
N THR A 3 -15.25 -7.14 3.67
CA THR A 3 -14.26 -6.24 3.08
C THR A 3 -13.23 -5.85 4.13
N VAL A 4 -12.04 -5.48 3.68
CA VAL A 4 -11.05 -4.79 4.52
C VAL A 4 -10.72 -3.45 3.90
N VAL A 5 -10.64 -2.44 4.76
CA VAL A 5 -10.20 -1.10 4.39
C VAL A 5 -8.76 -0.90 4.84
N PHE A 6 -7.88 -0.62 3.89
CA PHE A 6 -6.52 -0.19 4.16
C PHE A 6 -6.43 1.31 4.01
N ARG A 7 -5.78 1.96 4.97
CA ARG A 7 -5.72 3.41 5.09
C ARG A 7 -4.29 3.86 5.31
N ALA A 8 -3.78 4.70 4.42
CA ALA A 8 -2.51 5.40 4.57
C ALA A 8 -2.78 6.90 4.82
N ARG A 9 -2.14 7.45 5.85
CA ARG A 9 -2.23 8.89 6.19
C ARG A 9 -0.85 9.49 6.22
N ALA A 10 -0.68 10.65 5.59
CA ALA A 10 0.54 11.44 5.71
C ALA A 10 0.20 12.80 6.32
N ARG A 11 0.97 13.21 7.32
CA ARG A 11 0.84 14.51 7.98
C ARG A 11 2.20 15.13 8.19
N THR A 12 2.34 16.42 7.91
CA THR A 12 3.51 17.20 8.33
C THR A 12 3.56 17.23 9.85
N LEU A 13 4.78 17.17 10.41
CA LEU A 13 5.03 17.35 11.84
C LEU A 13 4.49 18.71 12.30
N ALA A 14 3.95 18.77 13.52
CA ALA A 14 3.23 19.94 14.02
C ALA A 14 4.05 21.24 13.94
N TYR A 15 5.36 21.18 14.24
CA TYR A 15 6.25 22.34 14.20
C TYR A 15 6.67 22.79 12.78
N LEU A 16 6.43 21.97 11.75
CA LEU A 16 6.67 22.32 10.33
C LEU A 16 5.36 22.61 9.57
N ASP A 17 4.21 22.50 10.23
CA ASP A 17 2.89 22.60 9.59
C ASP A 17 2.60 23.99 9.01
N ALA A 18 3.17 25.03 9.62
CA ALA A 18 3.04 26.41 9.17
C ALA A 18 3.81 26.71 7.86
N VAL A 19 4.78 25.86 7.50
CA VAL A 19 5.64 26.05 6.31
C VAL A 19 5.12 25.26 5.10
N PHE A 20 4.66 24.02 5.32
CA PHE A 20 4.04 23.23 4.26
C PHE A 20 3.15 22.13 4.84
N PRO A 21 1.84 22.38 5.04
CA PRO A 21 0.95 21.40 5.63
C PRO A 21 0.65 20.27 4.64
N VAL A 22 0.94 19.03 5.01
CA VAL A 22 0.52 17.81 4.31
C VAL A 22 -0.59 17.19 5.15
N ARG A 23 -1.73 16.89 4.52
CA ARG A 23 -2.89 16.21 5.12
C ARG A 23 -3.47 15.27 4.08
N ASP A 24 -2.77 14.16 3.88
CA ASP A 24 -3.15 13.18 2.87
C ASP A 24 -3.80 11.97 3.50
N LEU A 25 -4.81 11.45 2.82
CA LEU A 25 -5.52 10.23 3.14
C LEU A 25 -5.69 9.44 1.85
N VAL A 26 -5.15 8.24 1.82
CA VAL A 26 -5.34 7.29 0.74
C VAL A 26 -5.98 6.05 1.35
N GLU A 27 -7.06 5.56 0.75
CA GLU A 27 -7.75 4.37 1.21
C GLU A 27 -7.99 3.41 0.04
N THR A 28 -7.96 2.12 0.34
CA THR A 28 -8.49 1.08 -0.55
C THR A 28 -9.40 0.16 0.23
N THR A 29 -10.54 -0.17 -0.36
CA THR A 29 -11.45 -1.20 0.12
C THR A 29 -11.27 -2.43 -0.75
N VAL A 30 -10.92 -3.55 -0.13
CA VAL A 30 -10.61 -4.81 -0.80
C VAL A 30 -11.63 -5.86 -0.38
N ASP A 31 -12.14 -6.62 -1.35
CA ASP A 31 -12.95 -7.80 -1.10
C ASP A 31 -12.07 -8.93 -0.53
N LEU A 32 -12.43 -9.45 0.65
CA LEU A 32 -11.60 -10.45 1.35
C LEU A 32 -11.55 -11.80 0.64
N ALA A 33 -12.61 -12.18 -0.07
CA ALA A 33 -12.69 -13.48 -0.73
C ALA A 33 -11.80 -13.52 -1.97
N THR A 34 -11.69 -12.41 -2.69
CA THR A 34 -11.01 -12.32 -3.98
C THR A 34 -9.68 -11.57 -3.92
N GLY A 35 -9.43 -10.79 -2.86
CA GLY A 35 -8.26 -9.91 -2.76
C GLY A 35 -8.27 -8.78 -3.79
N ARG A 36 -9.43 -8.43 -4.35
CA ARG A 36 -9.57 -7.41 -5.40
C ARG A 36 -10.04 -6.07 -4.81
N PRO A 37 -9.52 -4.95 -5.32
CA PRO A 37 -10.02 -3.65 -4.91
C PRO A 37 -11.45 -3.42 -5.43
N LEU A 38 -12.27 -2.81 -4.59
CA LEU A 38 -13.63 -2.35 -4.92
C LEU A 38 -13.66 -0.83 -5.05
N LEU A 39 -12.98 -0.13 -4.14
CA LEU A 39 -12.93 1.33 -4.10
C LEU A 39 -11.53 1.78 -3.66
N TYR A 40 -10.92 2.65 -4.45
CA TYR A 40 -9.70 3.37 -4.07
C TYR A 40 -10.01 4.87 -3.98
N SER A 41 -9.69 5.50 -2.85
CA SER A 41 -9.93 6.92 -2.63
C SER A 41 -8.63 7.65 -2.27
N LYS A 42 -8.54 8.91 -2.69
CA LYS A 42 -7.39 9.77 -2.43
C LYS A 42 -7.84 11.19 -2.17
N PHE A 43 -7.59 11.63 -0.94
CA PHE A 43 -7.71 13.01 -0.49
C PHE A 43 -6.30 13.54 -0.28
N VAL A 44 -5.90 14.54 -1.06
CA VAL A 44 -4.57 15.16 -0.94
C VAL A 44 -4.71 16.63 -0.65
N ARG A 45 -4.00 17.05 0.39
CA ARG A 45 -3.80 18.45 0.73
C ARG A 45 -2.33 18.60 1.07
N GLU A 46 -1.56 18.88 0.03
CA GLU A 46 -0.14 19.24 0.11
C GLU A 46 -0.03 20.76 -0.08
N GLY A 47 0.47 21.45 0.94
CA GLY A 47 0.51 22.91 0.98
C GLY A 47 -0.88 23.54 1.19
N TRP A 48 -1.05 24.76 0.68
CA TRP A 48 -2.29 25.53 0.86
C TRP A 48 -3.36 25.23 -0.18
N ARG A 49 -3.01 24.57 -1.28
CA ARG A 49 -3.98 24.26 -2.34
C ARG A 49 -4.68 22.94 -2.05
N ARG A 50 -6.00 22.95 -2.14
CA ARG A 50 -6.82 21.74 -2.07
C ARG A 50 -7.09 21.23 -3.48
N ARG A 51 -7.00 19.92 -3.68
CA ARG A 51 -7.50 19.28 -4.89
C ARG A 51 -8.83 18.58 -4.58
N PRO A 52 -9.74 18.45 -5.56
CA PRO A 52 -10.91 17.61 -5.41
C PRO A 52 -10.48 16.19 -5.03
N PRO A 53 -11.27 15.51 -4.18
CA PRO A 53 -11.02 14.11 -3.88
C PRO A 53 -11.09 13.27 -5.15
N VAL A 54 -10.30 12.21 -5.19
CA VAL A 54 -10.28 11.26 -6.29
C VAL A 54 -10.81 9.95 -5.77
N GLU A 55 -11.74 9.36 -6.51
CA GLU A 55 -12.20 8.00 -6.26
C GLU A 55 -12.06 7.17 -7.53
N VAL A 56 -11.79 5.88 -7.35
CA VAL A 56 -11.73 4.89 -8.42
C VAL A 56 -12.58 3.72 -7.98
N HIS A 57 -13.70 3.53 -8.68
CA HIS A 57 -14.64 2.45 -8.45
C HIS A 57 -14.33 1.33 -9.43
N PHE A 58 -14.05 0.14 -8.90
CA PHE A 58 -13.71 -1.04 -9.69
C PHE A 58 -14.95 -1.89 -9.93
N ASP A 59 -15.14 -2.29 -11.18
CA ASP A 59 -16.23 -3.13 -11.64
C ASP A 59 -15.61 -4.37 -12.31
N PRO A 60 -15.29 -5.42 -11.52
CA PRO A 60 -14.64 -6.62 -12.05
C PRO A 60 -15.50 -7.38 -13.04
N ALA A 61 -16.84 -7.27 -12.93
CA ALA A 61 -17.77 -7.95 -13.83
C ALA A 61 -17.75 -7.31 -15.23
N ALA A 62 -17.69 -5.97 -15.29
CA ALA A 62 -17.57 -5.25 -16.55
C ALA A 62 -16.12 -5.15 -17.06
N GLY A 63 -15.12 -5.46 -16.23
CA GLY A 63 -13.70 -5.25 -16.56
C GLY A 63 -13.34 -3.77 -16.67
N LEU A 64 -13.95 -2.91 -15.83
CA LEU A 64 -13.79 -1.45 -15.89
C LEU A 64 -13.39 -0.84 -14.54
N ALA A 65 -12.66 0.26 -14.57
CA ALA A 65 -12.44 1.16 -13.45
C ALA A 65 -12.96 2.56 -13.79
N ARG A 66 -13.81 3.13 -12.93
CA ARG A 66 -14.42 4.46 -13.11
C ARG A 66 -13.78 5.45 -12.14
N ARG A 67 -13.11 6.47 -12.68
CA ARG A 67 -12.40 7.49 -11.91
C ARG A 67 -13.22 8.76 -11.81
N TYR A 68 -13.45 9.22 -10.58
CA TYR A 68 -14.14 10.46 -10.25
C TYR A 68 -13.18 11.51 -9.69
N GLN A 69 -13.50 12.79 -9.92
CA GLN A 69 -12.85 13.94 -9.30
C GLN A 69 -13.91 14.85 -8.70
N GLY A 70 -14.05 14.82 -7.38
CA GLY A 70 -15.31 15.22 -6.74
C GLY A 70 -16.46 14.37 -7.29
N GLU A 71 -17.58 15.00 -7.62
CA GLU A 71 -18.76 14.31 -8.17
C GLU A 71 -18.66 14.01 -9.68
N ARG A 72 -17.63 14.55 -10.36
CA ARG A 72 -17.51 14.43 -11.82
C ARG A 72 -16.83 13.12 -12.21
N LEU A 73 -17.49 12.31 -13.04
CA LEU A 73 -16.86 11.20 -13.75
C LEU A 73 -15.78 11.76 -14.69
N ALA A 74 -14.51 11.49 -14.35
CA ALA A 74 -13.37 12.04 -15.07
C ALA A 74 -12.83 11.08 -16.14
N ARG A 75 -12.96 9.76 -15.93
CA ARG A 75 -12.47 8.74 -16.86
C ARG A 75 -13.08 7.36 -16.58
N ILE A 76 -13.20 6.56 -17.62
CA ILE A 76 -13.41 5.11 -17.55
C ILE A 76 -12.18 4.43 -18.15
N VAL A 77 -11.64 3.41 -17.49
CA VAL A 77 -10.44 2.68 -17.90
C VAL A 77 -10.78 1.19 -17.99
N PRO A 78 -10.57 0.52 -19.14
CA PRO A 78 -10.61 -0.93 -19.20
C PRO A 78 -9.50 -1.53 -18.33
N VAL A 79 -9.82 -2.54 -17.53
CA VAL A 79 -8.88 -3.17 -16.61
C VAL A 79 -8.88 -4.70 -16.76
N PRO A 80 -7.70 -5.34 -16.68
CA PRO A 80 -7.61 -6.79 -16.73
C PRO A 80 -8.10 -7.43 -15.43
N PRO A 81 -8.44 -8.73 -15.45
CA PRO A 81 -8.70 -9.49 -14.23
C PRO A 81 -7.54 -9.41 -13.24
N GLY A 82 -7.86 -9.21 -11.95
CA GLY A 82 -6.85 -9.17 -10.89
C GLY A 82 -6.05 -7.86 -10.80
N VAL A 83 -6.44 -6.82 -11.54
CA VAL A 83 -5.88 -5.46 -11.39
C VAL A 83 -5.95 -5.01 -9.92
N GLN A 84 -4.92 -4.31 -9.48
CA GLN A 84 -4.83 -3.70 -8.16
C GLN A 84 -4.81 -2.18 -8.26
N ASP A 85 -5.03 -1.51 -7.14
CA ASP A 85 -4.76 -0.08 -6.98
C ASP A 85 -3.40 0.14 -6.26
N PRO A 86 -2.91 1.38 -6.16
CA PRO A 86 -1.60 1.66 -5.56
C PRO A 86 -1.42 1.25 -4.10
N LEU A 87 -2.50 1.00 -3.35
CA LEU A 87 -2.45 0.56 -1.96
C LEU A 87 -2.78 -0.94 -1.83
N SER A 88 -3.72 -1.46 -2.62
CA SER A 88 -4.07 -2.89 -2.58
C SER A 88 -2.99 -3.81 -3.17
N CYS A 89 -2.09 -3.28 -4.01
CA CYS A 89 -0.94 -4.05 -4.50
C CYS A 89 -0.04 -4.61 -3.38
N PHE A 90 0.10 -3.89 -2.25
CA PHE A 90 0.85 -4.37 -1.09
C PHE A 90 0.20 -5.60 -0.45
N LEU A 91 -1.13 -5.72 -0.55
CA LEU A 91 -1.86 -6.88 -0.04
C LEU A 91 -1.83 -8.05 -1.00
N ALA A 92 -1.92 -7.76 -2.29
CA ALA A 92 -1.73 -8.79 -3.31
C ALA A 92 -0.35 -9.44 -3.17
N TYR A 93 0.67 -8.66 -2.82
CA TYR A 93 2.01 -9.18 -2.49
C TYR A 93 1.98 -10.14 -1.29
N ARG A 94 1.22 -9.83 -0.23
CA ARG A 94 1.08 -10.71 0.94
C ARG A 94 0.51 -12.08 0.61
N THR A 95 -0.37 -12.17 -0.38
CA THR A 95 -1.02 -13.43 -0.77
C THR A 95 -0.21 -14.29 -1.74
N ARG A 96 1.02 -13.89 -2.08
CA ARG A 96 1.86 -14.56 -3.09
C ARG A 96 3.22 -14.93 -2.51
N PRO A 97 3.36 -16.12 -1.89
CA PRO A 97 4.62 -16.59 -1.32
C PRO A 97 5.79 -16.54 -2.32
N GLU A 98 5.52 -16.86 -3.59
CA GLU A 98 6.49 -16.82 -4.69
C GLU A 98 7.07 -15.43 -4.95
N ALA A 99 6.37 -14.38 -4.53
CA ALA A 99 6.82 -13.00 -4.70
C ALA A 99 8.06 -12.66 -3.85
N THR A 100 8.56 -13.60 -3.06
CA THR A 100 9.75 -13.46 -2.21
C THR A 100 10.97 -14.26 -2.65
N GLU A 101 10.81 -15.01 -3.75
CA GLU A 101 11.86 -15.80 -4.39
C GLU A 101 12.25 -15.22 -5.75
N GLY A 102 11.54 -14.20 -6.25
CA GLY A 102 11.86 -13.57 -7.53
C GLY A 102 11.04 -12.31 -7.81
N ASN A 103 11.12 -11.84 -9.06
CA ASN A 103 10.38 -10.68 -9.52
C ASN A 103 8.90 -11.01 -9.67
N PHE A 104 8.06 -10.14 -9.12
CA PHE A 104 6.62 -10.32 -9.13
C PHE A 104 5.94 -9.20 -9.94
N THR A 105 5.06 -9.55 -10.88
CA THR A 105 4.36 -8.57 -11.72
C THR A 105 2.87 -8.54 -11.45
N LEU A 106 2.31 -7.32 -11.47
CA LEU A 106 0.89 -7.10 -11.32
C LEU A 106 0.41 -5.91 -12.16
N ALA A 107 -0.84 -5.97 -12.63
CA ALA A 107 -1.49 -4.81 -13.22
C ALA A 107 -1.94 -3.86 -12.10
N VAL A 108 -1.60 -2.58 -12.21
CA VAL A 108 -1.97 -1.53 -11.24
C VAL A 108 -2.66 -0.37 -11.96
N THR A 109 -3.65 0.26 -11.34
CA THR A 109 -4.22 1.51 -11.86
C THR A 109 -4.64 2.48 -10.75
N ASP A 110 -4.38 3.77 -10.97
CA ASP A 110 -4.95 4.88 -10.18
C ASP A 110 -6.22 5.45 -10.85
N GLY A 111 -6.80 4.71 -11.80
CA GLY A 111 -7.94 5.11 -12.62
C GLY A 111 -7.61 6.05 -13.78
N LYS A 112 -6.33 6.38 -14.04
CA LYS A 112 -5.94 7.13 -15.25
C LYS A 112 -5.60 6.21 -16.42
N ARG A 113 -4.92 5.11 -16.11
CA ARG A 113 -4.50 4.03 -17.02
C ARG A 113 -3.99 2.84 -16.21
N VAL A 114 -3.93 1.68 -16.84
CA VAL A 114 -3.29 0.49 -16.28
C VAL A 114 -1.79 0.54 -16.55
N VAL A 115 -1.00 0.16 -15.56
CA VAL A 115 0.46 0.01 -15.62
C VAL A 115 0.85 -1.39 -15.16
N THR A 116 2.00 -1.88 -15.62
CA THR A 116 2.61 -3.07 -15.03
C THR A 116 3.52 -2.64 -13.89
N GLY A 117 3.16 -3.02 -12.67
CA GLY A 117 4.03 -2.94 -11.51
C GLY A 117 4.89 -4.19 -11.42
N VAL A 118 6.19 -4.02 -11.21
CA VAL A 118 7.16 -5.09 -10.99
C VAL A 118 7.77 -4.90 -9.61
N ALA A 119 7.54 -5.82 -8.69
CA ALA A 119 8.23 -5.88 -7.41
C ALA A 119 9.52 -6.70 -7.59
N VAL A 120 10.67 -6.03 -7.56
CA VAL A 120 11.99 -6.69 -7.64
C VAL A 120 12.47 -6.98 -6.22
N VAL A 121 12.70 -8.25 -5.92
CA VAL A 121 13.26 -8.68 -4.62
C VAL A 121 14.77 -8.60 -4.68
N HIS A 122 15.39 -7.96 -3.69
CA HIS A 122 16.85 -7.76 -3.67
C HIS A 122 17.55 -8.64 -2.66
N ARG A 123 17.29 -8.43 -1.38
CA ARG A 123 17.98 -9.13 -0.29
C ARG A 123 17.11 -9.19 0.96
N ARG A 124 17.50 -10.08 1.87
CA ARG A 124 16.99 -10.16 3.24
C ARG A 124 17.97 -9.49 4.19
N GLU A 125 17.47 -8.64 5.07
CA GLU A 125 18.28 -7.97 6.08
C GLU A 125 17.47 -7.64 7.33
N ARG A 126 18.16 -7.47 8.44
CA ARG A 126 17.54 -7.04 9.70
C ARG A 126 17.42 -5.51 9.71
N VAL A 127 16.23 -5.01 9.97
CA VAL A 127 15.92 -3.58 10.00
C VAL A 127 15.48 -3.19 11.41
N GLU A 128 16.08 -2.13 11.95
CA GLU A 128 15.66 -1.53 13.22
C GLU A 128 14.80 -0.30 12.94
N THR A 129 13.71 -0.17 13.68
CA THR A 129 12.77 0.95 13.60
C THR A 129 12.30 1.29 15.02
N PRO A 130 11.62 2.44 15.24
CA PRO A 130 11.02 2.72 16.55
C PRO A 130 10.00 1.66 17.01
N ALA A 131 9.39 0.89 16.10
CA ALA A 131 8.50 -0.22 16.43
C ALA A 131 9.22 -1.53 16.83
N GLY A 132 10.55 -1.59 16.72
CA GLY A 132 11.36 -2.77 17.04
C GLY A 132 12.27 -3.23 15.90
N ARG A 133 12.80 -4.45 16.05
CA ARG A 133 13.69 -5.11 15.09
C ARG A 133 12.93 -6.15 14.28
N PHE A 134 13.14 -6.16 12.97
CA PHE A 134 12.44 -7.03 12.04
C PHE A 134 13.43 -7.69 11.08
N ASP A 135 13.29 -8.99 10.86
CA ASP A 135 13.86 -9.61 9.67
C ASP A 135 12.97 -9.21 8.48
N ALA A 136 13.57 -8.65 7.44
CA ALA A 136 12.84 -7.99 6.36
C ALA A 136 13.42 -8.30 4.98
N ILE A 137 12.55 -8.25 3.97
CA ILE A 137 12.88 -8.36 2.56
C ILE A 137 12.87 -6.96 1.96
N LEU A 138 13.98 -6.59 1.31
CA LEU A 138 14.07 -5.38 0.51
C LEU A 138 13.46 -5.61 -0.88
N VAL A 139 12.44 -4.84 -1.19
CA VAL A 139 11.71 -4.85 -2.45
C VAL A 139 11.82 -3.48 -3.14
N GLU A 140 12.10 -3.49 -4.44
CA GLU A 140 12.06 -2.32 -5.30
C GLU A 140 10.83 -2.40 -6.22
N PRO A 141 9.73 -1.67 -5.91
CA PRO A 141 8.61 -1.52 -6.82
C PRO A 141 9.00 -0.63 -8.01
N ARG A 142 9.05 -1.24 -9.19
CA ARG A 142 9.23 -0.57 -10.49
C ARG A 142 7.89 -0.48 -11.20
N MET A 143 7.63 0.63 -11.89
CA MET A 143 6.47 0.76 -12.77
C MET A 143 6.96 0.87 -14.21
N GLU A 144 6.65 -0.13 -15.02
CA GLU A 144 6.96 -0.08 -16.44
C GLU A 144 5.95 0.82 -17.16
N GLY A 145 6.47 1.76 -17.95
CA GLY A 145 5.67 2.55 -18.89
C GLY A 145 5.08 3.87 -18.39
N ILE A 146 5.18 4.29 -17.12
CA ILE A 146 4.53 5.55 -16.66
C ILE A 146 5.22 6.37 -15.56
N GLY A 147 5.35 7.66 -15.87
CA GLY A 147 5.51 8.78 -14.93
C GLY A 147 4.30 9.06 -14.01
N GLY A 148 4.31 8.43 -12.83
CA GLY A 148 3.52 8.74 -11.63
C GLY A 148 4.30 9.63 -10.64
N VAL A 149 4.32 9.36 -9.33
CA VAL A 149 5.15 10.11 -8.34
C VAL A 149 6.63 10.18 -8.79
N PHE A 150 7.08 9.16 -9.53
CA PHE A 150 8.38 9.07 -10.21
C PHE A 150 8.56 10.00 -11.43
N ARG A 151 7.50 10.61 -11.99
CA ARG A 151 7.62 11.60 -13.08
C ARG A 151 8.28 12.89 -12.63
N LYS A 152 8.13 13.23 -11.36
CA LYS A 152 8.75 14.44 -10.77
C LYS A 152 10.23 14.23 -10.50
N SER A 153 10.74 13.00 -10.59
CA SER A 153 12.15 12.68 -10.40
C SER A 153 12.53 11.48 -11.29
N PRO A 154 12.84 11.70 -12.57
CA PRO A 154 13.35 10.66 -13.46
C PRO A 154 14.53 9.93 -12.77
N GLY A 155 14.48 8.60 -12.69
CA GLY A 155 15.50 7.80 -12.01
C GLY A 155 15.31 7.64 -10.50
N ALA A 156 14.29 8.24 -9.88
CA ALA A 156 13.99 8.02 -8.47
C ALA A 156 13.64 6.55 -8.21
N ARG A 157 14.36 5.94 -7.27
CA ARG A 157 14.10 4.56 -6.81
C ARG A 157 13.29 4.62 -5.53
N LEU A 158 12.35 3.68 -5.41
CA LEU A 158 11.60 3.45 -4.18
C LEU A 158 12.02 2.09 -3.65
N TRP A 159 12.35 2.07 -2.36
CA TRP A 159 12.77 0.90 -1.63
C TRP A 159 11.78 0.67 -0.51
N VAL A 160 11.27 -0.55 -0.40
CA VAL A 160 10.31 -0.93 0.62
C VAL A 160 10.84 -2.17 1.33
N TRP A 161 10.99 -2.09 2.64
CA TRP A 161 11.29 -3.24 3.48
C TRP A 161 9.99 -3.80 4.02
N LEU A 162 9.73 -5.06 3.69
CA LEU A 162 8.56 -5.81 4.17
C LEU A 162 9.04 -6.84 5.19
N THR A 163 8.30 -7.09 6.27
CA THR A 163 8.63 -8.20 7.19
C THR A 163 8.76 -9.52 6.43
N ASP A 164 9.75 -10.32 6.80
CA ASP A 164 9.90 -11.68 6.28
C ASP A 164 9.04 -12.66 7.10
N ASP A 165 7.75 -12.37 7.14
CA ASP A 165 6.71 -13.22 7.73
C ASP A 165 5.43 -13.15 6.89
N ASP A 166 4.42 -13.94 7.25
CA ASP A 166 3.13 -14.00 6.54
C ASP A 166 2.37 -12.67 6.54
N ARG A 167 2.78 -11.68 7.34
CA ARG A 167 2.12 -10.38 7.43
C ARG A 167 2.63 -9.42 6.36
N ARG A 168 3.88 -9.58 5.89
CA ARG A 168 4.54 -8.71 4.91
C ARG A 168 4.35 -7.21 5.21
N LEU A 169 4.49 -6.82 6.48
CA LEU A 169 4.25 -5.45 6.92
C LEU A 169 5.35 -4.52 6.38
N PRO A 170 5.02 -3.37 5.81
CA PRO A 170 6.02 -2.36 5.47
C PRO A 170 6.61 -1.77 6.75
N VAL A 171 7.88 -2.09 7.02
CA VAL A 171 8.61 -1.60 8.20
C VAL A 171 9.43 -0.36 7.90
N LYS A 172 9.86 -0.20 6.64
CA LYS A 172 10.64 0.96 6.20
C LYS A 172 10.38 1.24 4.73
N VAL A 173 10.36 2.52 4.37
CA VAL A 173 10.26 2.99 2.99
C VAL A 173 11.33 4.05 2.78
N GLU A 174 12.09 3.94 1.70
CA GLU A 174 13.07 4.96 1.32
C GLU A 174 12.91 5.31 -0.15
N THR A 175 13.06 6.59 -0.47
CA THR A 175 13.12 7.03 -1.85
C THR A 175 14.17 8.13 -2.02
N GLU A 176 14.92 8.02 -3.09
CA GLU A 176 15.84 9.06 -3.55
C GLU A 176 15.10 9.90 -4.60
N VAL A 177 14.93 11.18 -4.31
CA VAL A 177 14.38 12.17 -5.24
C VAL A 177 15.47 13.20 -5.55
N ILE A 178 15.30 13.99 -6.60
CA ILE A 178 16.31 14.97 -7.05
C ILE A 178 16.77 15.91 -5.92
N VAL A 179 15.89 16.16 -4.94
CA VAL A 179 16.13 17.08 -3.82
C VAL A 179 16.59 16.40 -2.52
N GLY A 180 16.87 15.10 -2.52
CA GLY A 180 17.39 14.37 -1.36
C GLY A 180 16.74 13.00 -1.13
N ARG A 181 16.94 12.46 0.09
CA ARG A 181 16.39 11.16 0.51
C ARG A 181 15.21 11.36 1.44
N PHE A 182 14.10 10.70 1.14
CA PHE A 182 12.98 10.57 2.06
C PHE A 182 13.00 9.16 2.67
N THR A 183 12.88 9.10 4.00
CA THR A 183 12.80 7.84 4.75
C THR A 183 11.56 7.88 5.65
N ALA A 184 10.78 6.81 5.61
CA ALA A 184 9.69 6.55 6.55
C ALA A 184 9.94 5.22 7.27
N GLU A 185 9.72 5.20 8.57
CA GLU A 185 9.95 4.04 9.44
C GLU A 185 8.68 3.71 10.22
N LEU A 186 8.44 2.43 10.44
CA LEU A 186 7.34 1.95 11.26
C LEU A 186 7.55 2.34 12.71
N THR A 187 6.58 3.07 13.27
CA THR A 187 6.68 3.58 14.65
C THR A 187 5.90 2.74 15.65
N ALA A 188 4.78 2.15 15.25
CA ALA A 188 3.98 1.30 16.12
C ALA A 188 3.10 0.33 15.31
N ILE A 189 2.78 -0.81 15.94
CA ILE A 189 1.76 -1.75 15.48
C ILE A 189 0.71 -1.84 16.58
N HIS A 190 -0.53 -1.52 16.26
CA HIS A 190 -1.65 -1.63 17.19
C HIS A 190 -2.53 -2.80 16.76
N ALA A 191 -2.79 -3.74 17.68
CA ALA A 191 -3.85 -4.72 17.49
C ALA A 191 -5.21 -3.99 17.51
N PRO A 192 -6.20 -4.44 16.72
CA PRO A 192 -7.55 -3.95 16.89
C PRO A 192 -8.01 -4.21 18.33
N PRO A 193 -8.72 -3.26 18.97
CA PRO A 193 -9.22 -3.47 20.32
C PRO A 193 -10.12 -4.71 20.35
N GLY A 194 -9.76 -5.72 21.16
CA GLY A 194 -10.57 -6.92 21.37
C GLY A 194 -9.88 -8.27 21.09
N THR A 195 -8.69 -8.32 20.49
CA THR A 195 -7.95 -9.58 20.36
C THR A 195 -7.18 -9.89 21.66
N GLY A 196 -7.88 -10.44 22.65
CA GLY A 196 -7.24 -11.06 23.82
C GLY A 196 -6.42 -12.29 23.41
N PRO A 197 -5.44 -12.72 24.23
CA PRO A 197 -4.71 -13.95 23.95
C PRO A 197 -5.68 -15.13 23.94
N ALA A 198 -5.69 -15.89 22.84
CA ALA A 198 -6.41 -17.16 22.74
C ALA A 198 -5.95 -18.05 23.91
N THR A 199 -6.81 -18.21 24.89
CA THR A 199 -6.50 -19.00 26.08
C THR A 199 -6.44 -20.46 25.65
N GLY A 200 -5.24 -21.02 25.63
CA GLY A 200 -5.03 -22.44 25.35
C GLY A 200 -5.84 -23.29 26.33
N THR A 201 -6.75 -24.08 25.80
CA THR A 201 -7.48 -25.12 26.53
C THR A 201 -6.46 -26.12 27.05
N LYS A 202 -6.10 -26.05 28.34
CA LYS A 202 -5.40 -27.14 29.03
C LYS A 202 -6.35 -28.34 29.05
N GLY A 203 -6.12 -29.27 28.14
CA GLY A 203 -6.73 -30.60 28.15
C GLY A 203 -6.42 -31.29 29.47
N ARG A 204 -7.47 -31.52 30.24
CA ARG A 204 -7.49 -32.24 31.52
C ARG A 204 -7.18 -33.71 31.22
N ARG A 205 -6.05 -34.24 31.72
CA ARG A 205 -5.81 -35.69 31.77
C ARG A 205 -6.90 -36.35 32.63
N PRO A 206 -7.53 -37.45 32.20
CA PRO A 206 -8.28 -38.28 33.13
C PRO A 206 -7.30 -39.05 34.03
N ALA A 207 -7.61 -39.08 35.32
CA ALA A 207 -6.97 -39.93 36.30
C ALA A 207 -7.67 -41.30 36.31
N ARG A 208 -6.84 -42.36 36.34
CA ARG A 208 -7.10 -43.77 36.68
C ARG A 208 -8.43 -44.40 36.30
#